data_AF-A0A351F507-F1
#
_entry.id   AF-A0A351F507-F1
#
_cell.length_a   1.000
_cell.length_b   1.000
_cell.length_c   1.000
_cell.angle_alpha   90.00
_cell.angle_beta   90.00
_cell.angle_gamma   90.00
#
_symmetry.space_group_name_H-M   'P 1'
#
loop_
_entity.id
_entity.type
_entity.pdbx_description
1 polymer ?
#
loop_
_entity_poly.entity_id
_entity_poly.type
_entity_poly.pdbx_seq_one_letter_code
_entity_poly.pdbx_strand_id
1 'polypeptide(L)'
;MVSYDLRVEKQQIFGAEKIAIAADSNKTVELRFYFDVNWRIFDAKAAIFRTAENKYYIIEIKSSSVTVPWEVLTVDRDFELSVIGYDKSTALTAGKVTVKVVSSLLPEDCKTFSPTETLFDRIRQDGVDEAYKKYRDEIESLKRSYDEKILSLGSQINEANENTKNVERAKNEEIVEIQRENESTVSELNSRISELSGELDEAKIKAEKWDLVDAAMSDKIRSNNPLWNGGSKEYRLPFFNTKNTKVWTSTSFDNYVSELGLDLTQATTADQLFMSKEGLKKIKLAGTGNLTSTVFMFYECPSLRDVELGSLEKCTNVKQMFFSASSLEKVKFGANGKICDFNGMFSGCVALREIDATLNFSAAEDVTDMFLGCGSLEKVSFEPDSIALDIDLGVCKSLSRESMQSLFNGLRNSSSCNVTVSKYAYDNNFPTADERDNVESDINEKGWELTLV
;
A
#
# COMPACT_ATOMS: atom_id res chain seq x y z
N MET A 1 52.98 -28.27 49.42
CA MET A 1 53.44 -27.90 48.07
C MET A 1 54.84 -27.32 48.23
N VAL A 2 55.82 -27.85 47.49
CA VAL A 2 57.19 -27.31 47.52
C VAL A 2 57.30 -26.36 46.34
N SER A 3 57.65 -25.10 46.60
CA SER A 3 57.75 -24.07 45.55
C SER A 3 59.21 -23.70 45.32
N TYR A 4 59.63 -23.64 44.04
CA TYR A 4 60.96 -23.21 43.61
C TYR A 4 60.87 -21.91 42.84
N ASP A 5 61.73 -20.96 43.17
CA ASP A 5 61.80 -19.66 42.51
C ASP A 5 62.84 -19.67 41.40
N LEU A 6 62.40 -19.49 40.16
CA LEU A 6 63.24 -19.43 38.97
C LEU A 6 63.29 -18.01 38.43
N ARG A 7 64.48 -17.60 37.98
CA ARG A 7 64.66 -16.34 37.27
C ARG A 7 64.87 -16.61 35.79
N VAL A 8 64.09 -15.93 34.95
CA VAL A 8 64.23 -15.97 33.50
C VAL A 8 64.72 -14.60 33.05
N GLU A 9 66.02 -14.55 32.75
CA GLU A 9 66.71 -13.32 32.36
C GLU A 9 67.34 -13.54 30.98
N LYS A 10 67.10 -12.59 30.07
CA LYS A 10 67.46 -12.65 28.64
C LYS A 10 66.89 -13.86 27.90
N GLN A 11 67.58 -14.99 27.90
CA GLN A 11 67.11 -16.26 27.34
C GLN A 11 67.71 -17.43 28.14
N GLN A 12 67.96 -17.23 29.42
CA GLN A 12 68.53 -18.24 30.31
C GLN A 12 67.63 -18.41 31.54
N ILE A 13 67.58 -19.63 32.07
CA ILE A 13 66.80 -19.98 33.24
C ILE A 13 67.77 -20.25 34.39
N PHE A 14 67.61 -19.52 35.48
CA PHE A 14 68.43 -19.65 36.69
C PHE A 14 67.59 -20.22 37.83
N GLY A 15 68.23 -21.00 38.72
CA GLY A 15 67.58 -21.61 39.88
C GLY A 15 66.88 -22.95 39.59
N ALA A 16 67.01 -23.49 38.38
CA ALA A 16 66.38 -24.76 37.97
C ALA A 16 67.26 -26.01 38.20
N GLU A 17 68.41 -25.89 38.86
CA GLU A 17 69.48 -26.89 38.78
C GLU A 17 69.16 -28.19 39.55
N LYS A 18 68.45 -28.08 40.69
CA LYS A 18 68.05 -29.21 41.53
C LYS A 18 66.69 -28.95 42.16
N ILE A 19 65.78 -29.91 42.02
CA ILE A 19 64.47 -29.93 42.66
C ILE A 19 64.38 -31.20 43.52
N ALA A 20 64.03 -31.02 44.79
CA ALA A 20 63.88 -32.11 45.74
C ALA A 20 62.42 -32.57 45.81
N ILE A 21 62.21 -33.89 45.79
CA ILE A 21 60.90 -34.51 45.98
C ILE A 21 60.95 -35.29 47.29
N ALA A 22 60.03 -34.99 48.21
CA ALA A 22 59.85 -35.74 49.45
C ALA A 22 58.99 -36.99 49.18
N ALA A 23 59.39 -38.13 49.73
CA ALA A 23 58.86 -39.46 49.37
C ALA A 23 57.46 -39.81 49.95
N ASP A 24 56.73 -38.86 50.53
CA ASP A 24 55.41 -39.07 51.14
C ASP A 24 54.26 -38.44 50.32
N SER A 25 53.56 -39.32 49.60
CA SER A 25 52.27 -39.22 48.90
C SER A 25 51.59 -37.82 48.81
N ASN A 26 51.42 -37.35 47.55
CA ASN A 26 50.61 -36.21 47.07
C ASN A 26 51.20 -34.79 47.12
N LYS A 27 52.52 -34.63 47.00
CA LYS A 27 53.13 -33.27 46.98
C LYS A 27 53.39 -32.78 45.56
N THR A 28 52.54 -31.87 45.09
CA THR A 28 52.76 -31.06 43.89
C THR A 28 53.99 -30.14 44.06
N VAL A 29 54.81 -30.04 43.01
CA VAL A 29 55.93 -29.08 42.93
C VAL A 29 55.46 -27.87 42.14
N GLU A 30 55.62 -26.68 42.69
CA GLU A 30 55.31 -25.43 42.01
C GLU A 30 56.60 -24.74 41.57
N LEU A 31 56.67 -24.31 40.32
CA LEU A 31 57.73 -23.47 39.78
C LEU A 31 57.20 -22.05 39.64
N ARG A 32 57.79 -21.10 40.36
CA ARG A 32 57.46 -19.66 40.30
C ARG A 32 58.50 -18.94 39.46
N PHE A 33 58.06 -18.22 38.44
CA PHE A 33 58.93 -17.60 37.45
C PHE A 33 58.99 -16.09 37.62
N TYR A 34 60.19 -15.56 37.77
CA TYR A 34 60.48 -14.14 37.80
C TYR A 34 61.13 -13.73 36.48
N PHE A 35 60.38 -12.98 35.68
CA PHE A 35 60.76 -12.52 34.36
C PHE A 35 61.41 -11.14 34.40
N ASP A 36 62.53 -10.99 33.69
CA ASP A 36 63.11 -9.67 33.41
C ASP A 36 62.23 -8.85 32.45
N VAL A 37 62.64 -7.61 32.17
CA VAL A 37 61.89 -6.67 31.33
C VAL A 37 61.68 -7.20 29.90
N ASN A 38 62.61 -7.99 29.35
CA ASN A 38 62.52 -8.53 27.99
C ASN A 38 61.47 -9.62 27.85
N TRP A 39 61.13 -10.30 28.94
CA TRP A 39 60.09 -11.33 28.96
C TRP A 39 58.73 -10.78 29.33
N ARG A 40 58.66 -9.72 30.16
CA ARG A 40 57.39 -9.15 30.61
C ARG A 40 56.50 -8.64 29.47
N ILE A 41 57.07 -8.29 28.32
CA ILE A 41 56.34 -7.81 27.13
C ILE A 41 55.42 -8.86 26.48
N PHE A 42 55.63 -10.17 26.71
CA PHE A 42 54.81 -11.20 26.06
C PHE A 42 53.47 -11.39 26.76
N ASP A 43 52.38 -11.32 26.00
CA ASP A 43 51.00 -11.53 26.48
C ASP A 43 50.79 -12.94 27.04
N ALA A 44 51.38 -13.97 26.42
CA ALA A 44 51.30 -15.35 26.86
C ALA A 44 52.69 -15.94 27.11
N LYS A 45 52.81 -16.78 28.14
CA LYS A 45 54.04 -17.50 28.47
C LYS A 45 53.71 -18.94 28.83
N ALA A 46 54.57 -19.88 28.46
CA ALA A 46 54.40 -21.29 28.77
C ALA A 46 55.73 -21.94 29.21
N ALA A 47 55.65 -22.84 30.19
CA ALA A 47 56.73 -23.72 30.58
C ALA A 47 56.64 -25.02 29.77
N ILE A 48 57.76 -25.44 29.20
CA ILE A 48 57.89 -26.65 28.40
C ILE A 48 58.77 -27.62 29.17
N PHE A 49 58.19 -28.76 29.53
CA PHE A 49 58.88 -29.86 30.17
C PHE A 49 59.09 -30.98 29.18
N ARG A 50 60.32 -31.50 29.11
CA ARG A 50 60.64 -32.69 28.32
C ARG A 50 61.18 -33.78 29.24
N THR A 51 60.46 -34.90 29.31
CA THR A 51 60.88 -36.06 30.09
C THR A 51 62.02 -36.81 29.41
N ALA A 52 62.68 -37.71 30.14
CA ALA A 52 63.71 -38.60 29.57
C ALA A 52 63.19 -39.49 28.42
N GLU A 53 61.88 -39.76 28.36
CA GLU A 53 61.22 -40.50 27.28
C GLU A 53 60.86 -39.61 26.08
N ASN A 54 61.34 -38.37 26.06
CA ASN A 54 61.12 -37.39 25.00
C ASN A 54 59.63 -36.98 24.85
N LYS A 55 58.83 -37.13 25.91
CA LYS A 55 57.45 -36.63 25.96
C LYS A 55 57.46 -35.16 26.41
N TYR A 56 56.67 -34.34 25.73
CA TYR A 56 56.58 -32.91 25.98
C TYR A 56 55.29 -32.55 26.71
N TYR A 57 55.41 -31.73 27.75
CA TYR A 57 54.29 -31.12 28.46
C TYR A 57 54.44 -29.62 28.38
N ILE A 58 53.47 -28.94 27.79
CA ILE A 58 53.47 -27.49 27.62
C ILE A 58 52.35 -26.94 28.49
N ILE A 59 52.70 -26.09 29.44
CA ILE A 59 51.76 -25.56 30.42
C ILE A 59 51.86 -24.05 30.43
N GLU A 60 50.72 -23.38 30.26
CA GLU A 60 50.62 -21.93 30.35
C GLU A 60 50.99 -21.45 31.76
N ILE A 61 51.88 -20.46 31.83
CA ILE A 61 52.32 -19.84 33.09
C ILE A 61 51.29 -18.77 33.47
N LYS A 62 50.32 -19.17 34.30
CA LYS A 62 49.32 -18.25 34.85
C LYS A 62 49.81 -17.70 36.19
N SER A 63 49.65 -16.39 36.41
CA SER A 63 50.06 -15.73 37.66
C SER A 63 51.54 -15.97 38.04
N SER A 64 52.41 -16.13 37.04
CA SER A 64 53.84 -16.38 37.21
C SER A 64 54.20 -17.71 37.89
N SER A 65 53.32 -18.72 37.92
CA SER A 65 53.68 -20.05 38.40
C SER A 65 53.07 -21.19 37.58
N VAL A 66 53.67 -22.38 37.70
CA VAL A 66 53.17 -23.63 37.13
C VAL A 66 53.35 -24.75 38.14
N THR A 67 52.32 -25.57 38.31
CA THR A 67 52.46 -26.84 39.02
C THR A 67 52.99 -27.90 38.04
N VAL A 68 54.09 -28.56 38.41
CA VAL A 68 54.70 -29.60 37.59
C VAL A 68 53.82 -30.86 37.63
N PRO A 69 53.43 -31.44 36.47
CA PRO A 69 52.67 -32.67 36.42
C PRO A 69 53.42 -33.84 37.06
N TRP A 70 52.70 -34.76 37.69
CA TRP A 70 53.32 -35.92 38.33
C TRP A 70 54.01 -36.83 37.31
N GLU A 71 53.55 -36.84 36.06
CA GLU A 71 54.13 -37.57 34.93
C GLU A 71 55.51 -37.03 34.52
N VAL A 72 55.82 -35.78 34.88
CA VAL A 72 57.16 -35.18 34.69
C VAL A 72 58.06 -35.48 35.88
N LEU A 73 57.49 -35.59 37.09
CA LEU A 73 58.19 -35.81 38.36
C LEU A 73 58.48 -37.31 38.64
N THR A 74 58.62 -38.14 37.61
CA THR A 74 58.94 -39.57 37.80
C THR A 74 60.21 -39.71 38.63
N VAL A 75 60.10 -40.37 39.79
CA VAL A 75 61.14 -40.45 40.82
C VAL A 75 62.50 -40.77 40.18
N ASP A 76 63.51 -39.93 40.46
CA ASP A 76 64.91 -40.06 40.07
C ASP A 76 65.24 -40.02 38.56
N ARG A 77 64.44 -39.33 37.73
CA ARG A 77 64.86 -38.97 36.36
C ARG A 77 64.90 -37.46 36.15
N ASP A 78 66.04 -36.98 35.67
CA ASP A 78 66.22 -35.59 35.23
C ASP A 78 65.28 -35.29 34.05
N PHE A 79 64.79 -34.05 33.97
CA PHE A 79 63.98 -33.56 32.85
C PHE A 79 64.53 -32.22 32.35
N GLU A 80 64.22 -31.86 31.11
CA GLU A 80 64.56 -30.54 30.58
C GLU A 80 63.42 -29.56 30.77
N LEU A 81 63.76 -28.36 31.21
CA LEU A 81 62.86 -27.21 31.29
C LEU A 81 63.30 -26.14 30.29
N SER A 82 62.32 -25.59 29.56
CA SER A 82 62.45 -24.37 28.78
C SER A 82 61.20 -23.51 28.98
N VAL A 83 61.31 -22.22 28.69
CA VAL A 83 60.18 -21.28 28.77
C VAL A 83 60.05 -20.56 27.44
N ILE A 84 58.83 -20.41 26.96
CA ILE A 84 58.52 -19.65 25.76
C ILE A 84 57.57 -18.50 26.09
N GLY A 85 57.86 -17.33 25.53
CA GLY A 85 57.00 -16.15 25.54
C GLY A 85 56.50 -15.91 24.13
N TYR A 86 55.22 -15.62 23.99
CA TYR A 86 54.58 -15.40 22.70
C TYR A 86 53.59 -14.24 22.78
N ASP A 87 53.67 -13.35 21.79
CA ASP A 87 52.71 -12.29 21.54
C ASP A 87 52.46 -12.28 20.03
N LYS A 88 51.47 -13.07 19.59
CA LYS A 88 50.80 -13.24 18.27
C LYS A 88 51.63 -13.13 16.96
N SER A 89 52.60 -12.24 16.88
CA SER A 89 53.56 -12.03 15.80
C SER A 89 55.00 -12.46 16.15
N THR A 90 55.36 -12.63 17.43
CA THR A 90 56.75 -12.93 17.84
C THR A 90 56.83 -13.95 18.97
N ALA A 91 57.83 -14.85 18.92
CA ALA A 91 58.12 -15.85 19.95
C ALA A 91 59.57 -15.71 20.47
N LEU A 92 59.76 -15.81 21.78
CA LEU A 92 61.06 -15.85 22.43
C LEU A 92 61.16 -17.11 23.29
N THR A 93 62.22 -17.89 23.10
CA THR A 93 62.44 -19.13 23.85
C THR A 93 63.70 -19.01 24.70
N ALA A 94 63.59 -19.36 25.98
CA ALA A 94 64.72 -19.47 26.88
C ALA A 94 65.44 -20.79 26.61
N GLY A 95 66.76 -20.78 26.75
CA GLY A 95 67.60 -21.95 26.66
C GLY A 95 67.10 -23.08 27.57
N LYS A 96 67.39 -24.32 27.15
CA LYS A 96 67.00 -25.51 27.89
C LYS A 96 67.93 -25.70 29.09
N VAL A 97 67.36 -26.03 30.24
CA VAL A 97 68.11 -26.42 31.44
C VAL A 97 67.69 -27.81 31.87
N THR A 98 68.67 -28.68 32.12
CA THR A 98 68.43 -29.98 32.74
C THR A 98 68.22 -29.80 34.23
N VAL A 99 67.03 -30.15 34.70
CA VAL A 99 66.61 -30.06 36.09
C VAL A 99 66.85 -31.42 36.75
N LYS A 100 67.70 -31.46 37.78
CA LYS A 100 67.96 -32.71 38.50
C LYS A 100 66.92 -32.97 39.57
N VAL A 101 66.36 -34.17 39.57
CA VAL A 101 65.40 -34.61 40.58
C VAL A 101 66.14 -35.38 41.67
N VAL A 102 66.02 -34.94 42.93
CA VAL A 102 66.64 -35.62 44.09
C VAL A 102 65.60 -36.05 45.13
N SER A 103 65.62 -37.33 45.50
CA SER A 103 64.84 -37.86 46.61
C SER A 103 65.45 -37.44 47.96
N SER A 104 64.67 -36.80 48.84
CA SER A 104 65.14 -36.41 50.17
C SER A 104 65.10 -37.61 51.13
N LEU A 105 66.20 -38.37 51.24
CA LEU A 105 66.38 -39.42 52.24
C LEU A 105 66.60 -38.79 53.64
N LEU A 106 65.69 -39.07 54.58
CA LEU A 106 65.94 -38.89 56.02
C LEU A 106 66.75 -40.10 56.54
N PRO A 107 67.66 -39.94 57.52
CA PRO A 107 68.63 -40.98 57.96
C PRO A 107 68.02 -42.24 58.61
N GLU A 108 68.76 -43.35 58.54
CA GLU A 108 68.38 -44.74 58.87
C GLU A 108 68.09 -45.06 60.35
N ASP A 109 67.96 -44.07 61.24
CA ASP A 109 68.09 -44.30 62.69
C ASP A 109 66.74 -44.36 63.45
N CYS A 110 65.59 -44.45 62.76
CA CYS A 110 64.26 -44.38 63.38
C CYS A 110 63.22 -45.36 62.79
N LYS A 111 63.57 -46.65 62.65
CA LYS A 111 62.57 -47.71 62.45
C LYS A 111 62.56 -48.69 63.62
N THR A 112 61.70 -48.44 64.60
CA THR A 112 61.25 -49.45 65.56
C THR A 112 59.94 -50.06 65.08
N PHE A 113 59.90 -51.38 64.92
CA PHE A 113 58.69 -52.16 64.67
C PHE A 113 57.68 -52.04 65.82
N SER A 114 56.38 -51.96 65.52
CA SER A 114 55.30 -52.24 66.48
C SER A 114 54.05 -52.83 65.80
N PRO A 115 53.35 -53.81 66.42
CA PRO A 115 52.42 -54.74 65.77
C PRO A 115 50.96 -54.25 65.77
N THR A 116 50.70 -53.07 65.21
CA THR A 116 49.36 -52.46 65.12
C THR A 116 48.85 -52.21 63.70
N GLU A 117 49.63 -52.52 62.66
CA GLU A 117 49.27 -52.22 61.25
C GLU A 117 48.12 -53.10 60.71
N THR A 118 47.87 -54.30 61.25
CA THR A 118 46.92 -55.25 60.64
C THR A 118 45.43 -55.03 60.95
N LEU A 119 45.08 -54.07 61.81
CA LEU A 119 43.68 -53.74 62.13
C LEU A 119 43.21 -52.45 61.43
N PHE A 120 44.07 -51.45 61.34
CA PHE A 120 43.74 -50.18 60.68
C PHE A 120 43.77 -50.26 59.15
N ASP A 121 44.60 -51.13 58.56
CA ASP A 121 44.61 -51.30 57.10
C ASP A 121 43.34 -51.98 56.57
N ARG A 122 42.72 -52.88 57.35
CA ARG A 122 41.43 -53.50 56.98
C ARG A 122 40.27 -52.51 57.02
N ILE A 123 40.16 -51.71 58.08
CA ILE A 123 39.12 -50.67 58.20
C ILE A 123 39.31 -49.57 57.14
N ARG A 124 40.57 -49.27 56.77
CA ARG A 124 40.89 -48.29 55.72
C ARG A 124 40.61 -48.85 54.31
N GLN A 125 40.81 -50.15 54.06
CA GLN A 125 40.43 -50.82 52.80
C GLN A 125 38.91 -50.93 52.63
N ASP A 126 38.19 -51.35 53.67
CA ASP A 126 36.72 -51.49 53.60
C ASP A 126 36.03 -50.13 53.32
N GLY A 127 36.52 -49.04 53.93
CA GLY A 127 36.03 -47.68 53.65
C GLY A 127 36.41 -47.13 52.27
N VAL A 128 37.54 -47.58 51.70
CA VAL A 128 37.98 -47.19 50.35
C VAL A 128 37.19 -47.97 49.29
N ASP A 129 36.97 -49.27 49.48
CA ASP A 129 36.18 -50.10 48.56
C ASP A 129 34.69 -49.70 48.55
N GLU A 130 34.11 -49.33 49.70
CA GLU A 130 32.76 -48.74 49.76
C GLU A 130 32.69 -47.39 49.03
N ALA A 131 33.71 -46.53 49.17
CA ALA A 131 33.78 -45.27 48.45
C ALA A 131 33.92 -45.48 46.93
N TYR A 132 34.79 -46.41 46.49
CA TYR A 132 34.94 -46.75 45.07
C TYR A 132 33.67 -47.37 44.48
N LYS A 133 32.95 -48.20 45.23
CA LYS A 133 31.67 -48.75 44.81
C LYS A 133 30.63 -47.64 44.65
N LYS A 134 30.52 -46.72 45.61
CA LYS A 134 29.64 -45.56 45.52
C LYS A 134 29.94 -44.68 44.30
N TYR A 135 31.21 -44.34 44.07
CA TYR A 135 31.60 -43.54 42.91
C TYR A 135 31.36 -44.28 41.59
N ARG A 136 31.57 -45.60 41.54
CA ARG A 136 31.25 -46.41 40.36
C ARG A 136 29.75 -46.39 40.06
N ASP A 137 28.92 -46.61 41.07
CA ASP A 137 27.46 -46.60 40.93
C ASP A 137 26.96 -45.21 40.52
N GLU A 138 27.53 -44.12 41.06
CA GLU A 138 27.25 -42.74 40.63
C GLU A 138 27.68 -42.49 39.17
N ILE A 139 28.86 -42.95 38.76
CA ILE A 139 29.33 -42.83 37.37
C ILE A 139 28.43 -43.63 36.42
N GLU A 140 28.01 -44.84 36.79
CA GLU A 140 27.10 -45.64 35.96
C GLU A 140 25.69 -45.02 35.89
N SER A 141 25.19 -44.46 36.99
CA SER A 141 23.93 -43.72 37.01
C SER A 141 23.98 -42.48 36.12
N LEU A 142 25.07 -41.72 36.20
CA LEU A 142 25.30 -40.56 35.34
C LEU A 142 25.40 -40.97 33.86
N LYS A 143 26.12 -42.05 33.53
CA LYS A 143 26.20 -42.57 32.16
C LYS A 143 24.81 -42.92 31.61
N ARG A 144 23.99 -43.67 32.37
CA ARG A 144 22.62 -43.99 31.97
C ARG A 144 21.77 -42.73 31.75
N SER A 145 21.89 -41.75 32.65
CA SER A 145 21.17 -40.47 32.51
C SER A 145 21.60 -39.69 31.26
N TYR A 146 22.89 -39.68 30.93
CA TYR A 146 23.37 -39.05 29.70
C TYR A 146 22.91 -39.81 28.44
N ASP A 147 22.92 -41.13 28.45
CA ASP A 147 22.46 -41.95 27.33
C ASP A 147 20.95 -41.73 27.06
N GLU A 148 20.12 -41.69 28.11
CA GLU A 148 18.70 -41.34 28.01
C GLU A 148 18.49 -39.93 27.44
N LYS A 149 19.30 -38.96 27.88
CA LYS A 149 19.24 -37.58 27.38
C LYS A 149 19.65 -37.47 25.92
N ILE A 150 20.66 -38.22 25.48
CA ILE A 150 21.10 -38.28 24.09
C ILE A 150 19.99 -38.85 23.20
N LEU A 151 19.34 -39.94 23.63
CA LEU A 151 18.21 -40.54 22.91
C LEU A 151 17.02 -39.56 22.80
N SER A 152 16.69 -38.89 23.91
CA SER A 152 15.61 -37.88 23.93
C SER A 152 15.91 -36.72 22.98
N LEU A 153 17.12 -36.16 23.03
CA LEU A 153 17.53 -35.08 22.12
C LEU A 153 17.54 -35.54 20.66
N GLY A 154 17.99 -36.76 20.38
CA GLY A 154 17.95 -37.33 19.03
C GLY A 154 16.53 -37.43 18.48
N SER A 155 15.56 -37.82 19.30
CA SER A 155 14.14 -37.85 18.93
C SER A 155 13.61 -36.45 18.62
N GLN A 156 13.93 -35.46 19.47
CA GLN A 156 13.51 -34.07 19.27
C GLN A 156 14.10 -33.46 17.99
N ILE A 157 15.37 -33.77 17.68
CA ILE A 157 16.03 -33.33 16.45
C ILE A 157 15.35 -33.93 15.21
N ASN A 158 15.01 -35.22 15.24
CA ASN A 158 14.31 -35.87 14.13
C ASN A 158 12.92 -35.25 13.90
N GLU A 159 12.17 -34.99 14.97
CA GLU A 159 10.87 -34.33 14.87
C GLU A 159 11.00 -32.90 14.31
N ALA A 160 11.99 -32.14 14.75
CA ALA A 160 12.28 -30.80 14.22
C ALA A 160 12.67 -30.83 12.74
N ASN A 161 13.43 -31.83 12.30
CA ASN A 161 13.83 -32.00 10.90
C ASN A 161 12.61 -32.33 10.01
N GLU A 162 11.73 -33.24 10.44
CA GLU A 162 10.50 -33.54 9.69
C GLU A 162 9.56 -32.33 9.65
N ASN A 163 9.42 -31.58 10.75
CA ASN A 163 8.67 -30.33 10.76
C ASN A 163 9.25 -29.30 9.78
N THR A 164 10.57 -29.15 9.74
CA THR A 164 11.26 -28.25 8.79
C THR A 164 10.96 -28.64 7.34
N LYS A 165 11.06 -29.93 7.03
CA LYS A 165 10.76 -30.48 5.69
C LYS A 165 9.30 -30.27 5.28
N ASN A 166 8.37 -30.40 6.22
CA ASN A 166 6.96 -30.14 5.98
C ASN A 166 6.69 -28.65 5.71
N VAL A 167 7.35 -27.74 6.46
CA VAL A 167 7.28 -26.29 6.22
C VAL A 167 7.87 -25.93 4.86
N GLU A 168 9.00 -26.52 4.48
CA GLU A 168 9.60 -26.29 3.16
C GLU A 168 8.69 -26.79 2.02
N ARG A 169 8.03 -27.94 2.19
CA ARG A 169 7.06 -28.43 1.21
C ARG A 169 5.88 -27.47 1.08
N ALA A 170 5.26 -27.07 2.19
CA ALA A 170 4.12 -26.15 2.17
C ALA A 170 4.48 -24.80 1.53
N LYS A 171 5.67 -24.26 1.85
CA LYS A 171 6.20 -23.04 1.24
C LYS A 171 6.37 -23.19 -0.27
N ASN A 172 6.88 -24.32 -0.74
CA ASN A 172 7.06 -24.57 -2.17
C ASN A 172 5.72 -24.71 -2.90
N GLU A 173 4.72 -25.34 -2.29
CA GLU A 173 3.35 -25.40 -2.82
C GLU A 173 2.73 -24.00 -2.94
N GLU A 174 2.89 -23.15 -1.92
CA GLU A 174 2.42 -21.76 -1.94
C GLU A 174 3.12 -20.92 -3.02
N ILE A 175 4.44 -21.10 -3.21
CA ILE A 175 5.19 -20.45 -4.28
C ILE A 175 4.64 -20.82 -5.66
N VAL A 176 4.32 -22.11 -5.88
CA VAL A 176 3.75 -22.58 -7.16
C VAL A 176 2.39 -21.95 -7.41
N GLU A 177 1.54 -21.85 -6.39
CA GLU A 177 0.22 -21.22 -6.53
C GLU A 177 0.33 -19.72 -6.84
N ILE A 178 1.21 -19.00 -6.13
CA ILE A 178 1.50 -17.58 -6.40
C ILE A 178 2.04 -17.40 -7.83
N GLN A 179 2.90 -18.30 -8.31
CA GLN A 179 3.41 -18.25 -9.68
C GLN A 179 2.29 -18.44 -10.71
N ARG A 180 1.39 -19.41 -10.48
CA ARG A 180 0.22 -19.67 -11.34
C ARG A 180 -0.74 -18.47 -11.37
N GLU A 181 -1.03 -17.87 -10.23
CA GLU A 181 -1.85 -16.67 -10.13
C GLU A 181 -1.20 -15.50 -10.88
N ASN A 182 0.10 -15.27 -10.66
CA ASN A 182 0.86 -14.23 -11.35
C ASN A 182 0.81 -14.40 -12.88
N GLU A 183 1.02 -15.61 -13.39
CA GLU A 183 0.91 -15.91 -14.83
C GLU A 183 -0.47 -15.58 -15.39
N SER A 184 -1.53 -15.90 -14.66
CA SER A 184 -2.92 -15.56 -15.03
C SER A 184 -3.12 -14.04 -15.11
N THR A 185 -2.72 -13.29 -14.07
CA THR A 185 -2.81 -11.82 -14.07
C THR A 185 -1.98 -11.18 -15.18
N VAL A 186 -0.79 -11.69 -15.46
CA VAL A 186 0.06 -11.19 -16.56
C VAL A 186 -0.63 -11.42 -17.91
N SER A 187 -1.26 -12.58 -18.11
CA SER A 187 -2.02 -12.87 -19.32
C SER A 187 -3.20 -11.91 -19.50
N GLU A 188 -3.97 -11.66 -18.43
CA GLU A 188 -5.11 -10.74 -18.44
C GLU A 188 -4.68 -9.28 -18.73
N LEU A 189 -3.61 -8.81 -18.08
CA LEU A 189 -3.06 -7.48 -18.32
C LEU A 189 -2.56 -7.33 -19.77
N ASN A 190 -1.90 -8.35 -20.32
CA ASN A 190 -1.47 -8.32 -21.72
C ASN A 190 -2.64 -8.26 -22.70
N SER A 191 -3.75 -8.98 -22.43
CA SER A 191 -4.98 -8.87 -23.21
C SER A 191 -5.51 -7.44 -23.16
N ARG A 192 -5.57 -6.83 -21.97
CA ARG A 192 -6.06 -5.46 -21.80
C ARG A 192 -5.18 -4.43 -22.50
N ILE A 193 -3.86 -4.60 -22.48
CA ILE A 193 -2.93 -3.75 -23.23
C ILE A 193 -3.17 -3.86 -24.73
N SER A 194 -3.44 -5.06 -25.25
CA SER A 194 -3.74 -5.26 -26.67
C SER A 194 -5.04 -4.56 -27.08
N GLU A 195 -6.09 -4.63 -26.26
CA GLU A 195 -7.35 -3.92 -26.49
C GLU A 195 -7.13 -2.40 -26.53
N LEU A 196 -6.47 -1.85 -25.51
CA LEU A 196 -6.18 -0.41 -25.43
C LEU A 196 -5.30 0.08 -26.58
N SER A 197 -4.37 -0.76 -27.06
CA SER A 197 -3.54 -0.43 -28.23
C SER A 197 -4.38 -0.35 -29.50
N GLY A 198 -5.35 -1.26 -29.67
CA GLY A 198 -6.31 -1.20 -30.78
C GLY A 198 -7.18 0.05 -30.74
N GLU A 199 -7.73 0.38 -29.57
CA GLU A 199 -8.49 1.63 -29.37
C GLU A 199 -7.66 2.88 -29.67
N LEU A 200 -6.38 2.89 -29.28
CA LEU A 200 -5.46 3.99 -29.56
C LEU A 200 -5.19 4.14 -31.06
N ASP A 201 -4.99 3.05 -31.78
CA ASP A 201 -4.77 3.10 -33.23
C ASP A 201 -6.03 3.55 -33.98
N GLU A 202 -7.21 3.12 -33.56
CA GLU A 202 -8.48 3.66 -34.08
C GLU A 202 -8.62 5.16 -33.82
N ALA A 203 -8.24 5.61 -32.62
CA ALA A 203 -8.25 7.03 -32.26
C ALA A 203 -7.25 7.84 -33.09
N LYS A 204 -6.05 7.30 -33.37
CA LYS A 204 -5.06 7.92 -34.26
C LYS A 204 -5.56 8.02 -35.70
N ILE A 205 -6.16 6.96 -36.24
CA ILE A 205 -6.75 6.99 -37.60
C ILE A 205 -7.87 8.04 -37.66
N LYS A 206 -8.68 8.16 -36.61
CA LYS A 206 -9.66 9.25 -36.50
C LYS A 206 -8.94 10.61 -36.51
N ALA A 207 -7.90 10.81 -35.70
CA ALA A 207 -7.08 12.04 -35.63
C ALA A 207 -6.45 12.43 -36.98
N GLU A 208 -5.88 11.50 -37.73
CA GLU A 208 -5.33 11.78 -39.06
C GLU A 208 -6.42 12.17 -40.06
N LYS A 209 -7.61 11.57 -39.97
CA LYS A 209 -8.78 12.03 -40.73
C LYS A 209 -9.23 13.43 -40.30
N TRP A 210 -9.08 13.80 -39.01
CA TRP A 210 -9.30 15.17 -38.53
C TRP A 210 -8.35 16.16 -39.19
N ASP A 211 -7.06 15.85 -39.29
CA ASP A 211 -6.07 16.74 -39.93
C ASP A 211 -6.39 16.99 -41.41
N LEU A 212 -6.88 15.95 -42.12
CA LEU A 212 -7.33 16.07 -43.50
C LEU A 212 -8.61 16.93 -43.62
N VAL A 213 -9.50 16.84 -42.64
CA VAL A 213 -10.71 17.65 -42.54
C VAL A 213 -10.38 19.10 -42.17
N ASP A 214 -9.40 19.34 -41.28
CA ASP A 214 -8.87 20.67 -40.91
C ASP A 214 -8.13 21.35 -42.09
N ALA A 215 -7.41 20.58 -42.90
CA ALA A 215 -6.79 21.05 -44.14
C ALA A 215 -7.85 21.43 -45.19
N ALA A 216 -8.88 20.60 -45.38
CA ALA A 216 -10.02 20.93 -46.23
C ALA A 216 -10.86 22.11 -45.67
N MET A 217 -10.90 22.28 -44.33
CA MET A 217 -11.55 23.39 -43.64
C MET A 217 -10.82 24.71 -43.84
N SER A 218 -9.49 24.72 -43.79
CA SER A 218 -8.67 25.93 -44.00
C SER A 218 -8.88 26.54 -45.38
N ASP A 219 -9.16 25.71 -46.39
CA ASP A 219 -9.50 26.17 -47.73
C ASP A 219 -10.93 26.71 -47.85
N LYS A 220 -11.88 26.22 -47.05
CA LYS A 220 -13.28 26.69 -47.05
C LYS A 220 -13.48 27.96 -46.19
N ILE A 221 -12.75 28.10 -45.08
CA ILE A 221 -12.77 29.28 -44.18
C ILE A 221 -12.24 30.54 -44.89
N ARG A 222 -11.46 30.40 -45.98
CA ARG A 222 -11.00 31.52 -46.81
C ARG A 222 -12.13 32.25 -47.57
N SER A 223 -13.34 31.67 -47.62
CA SER A 223 -14.56 32.37 -48.05
C SER A 223 -15.40 32.75 -46.83
N ASN A 224 -15.60 34.05 -46.56
CA ASN A 224 -16.35 34.57 -45.42
C ASN A 224 -17.75 33.94 -45.25
N ASN A 225 -17.88 32.95 -44.35
CA ASN A 225 -19.10 32.20 -44.00
C ASN A 225 -19.69 31.31 -45.12
N PRO A 226 -19.11 30.13 -45.41
CA PRO A 226 -19.83 29.13 -46.18
C PRO A 226 -20.85 28.42 -45.26
N LEU A 227 -22.11 28.39 -45.70
CA LEU A 227 -23.11 27.45 -45.20
C LEU A 227 -22.51 26.02 -45.23
N TRP A 228 -22.47 25.35 -44.09
CA TRP A 228 -22.15 23.92 -44.06
C TRP A 228 -23.35 23.19 -44.61
N ASN A 229 -23.18 22.63 -45.81
CA ASN A 229 -24.22 21.87 -46.49
C ASN A 229 -23.77 20.44 -46.84
N GLY A 230 -24.68 19.49 -46.65
CA GLY A 230 -24.53 18.10 -47.09
C GLY A 230 -25.08 17.85 -48.49
N GLY A 231 -25.42 18.93 -49.21
CA GLY A 231 -26.20 18.86 -50.44
C GLY A 231 -27.68 18.66 -50.13
N SER A 232 -28.25 17.54 -50.59
CA SER A 232 -29.66 17.17 -50.42
C SER A 232 -29.87 15.91 -49.58
N LYS A 233 -28.85 15.47 -48.85
CA LYS A 233 -28.86 14.23 -48.04
C LYS A 233 -28.52 14.52 -46.59
N GLU A 234 -29.16 13.77 -45.70
CA GLU A 234 -28.86 13.77 -44.28
C GLU A 234 -27.37 13.50 -44.02
N TYR A 235 -26.74 14.27 -43.14
CA TYR A 235 -25.35 14.10 -42.74
C TYR A 235 -25.13 14.38 -41.26
N ARG A 236 -23.97 13.95 -40.75
CA ARG A 236 -23.61 14.02 -39.33
C ARG A 236 -22.24 14.62 -39.16
N LEU A 237 -22.11 15.52 -38.19
CA LEU A 237 -20.88 16.17 -37.76
C LEU A 237 -20.75 16.05 -36.23
N PRO A 238 -20.68 14.83 -35.67
CA PRO A 238 -20.73 14.60 -34.21
C PRO A 238 -19.57 15.24 -33.44
N PHE A 239 -18.53 15.63 -34.17
CA PHE A 239 -17.42 16.42 -33.68
C PHE A 239 -17.16 17.44 -34.79
N PHE A 240 -17.13 18.72 -34.48
CA PHE A 240 -16.85 19.74 -35.47
C PHE A 240 -15.93 20.76 -34.81
N ASN A 241 -14.72 20.88 -35.35
CA ASN A 241 -13.67 21.70 -34.77
C ASN A 241 -13.96 23.17 -35.03
N THR A 242 -14.16 23.91 -33.95
CA THR A 242 -14.63 25.30 -33.96
C THR A 242 -13.56 26.29 -33.51
N LYS A 243 -12.32 25.84 -33.22
CA LYS A 243 -11.29 26.64 -32.55
C LYS A 243 -11.00 28.00 -33.21
N ASN A 244 -11.26 28.13 -34.51
CA ASN A 244 -11.03 29.37 -35.27
C ASN A 244 -12.30 30.15 -35.63
N THR A 245 -13.49 29.69 -35.24
CA THR A 245 -14.76 30.32 -35.59
C THR A 245 -15.29 31.17 -34.44
N LYS A 246 -15.28 32.49 -34.62
CA LYS A 246 -15.76 33.45 -33.61
C LYS A 246 -17.25 33.75 -33.68
N VAL A 247 -17.88 33.55 -34.84
CA VAL A 247 -19.27 33.92 -35.08
C VAL A 247 -20.02 32.74 -35.65
N TRP A 248 -21.08 32.34 -34.96
CA TRP A 248 -22.03 31.33 -35.40
C TRP A 248 -23.36 32.00 -35.69
N THR A 249 -24.05 31.57 -36.74
CA THR A 249 -25.34 32.13 -37.15
C THR A 249 -26.31 31.00 -37.43
N SER A 250 -27.61 31.28 -37.47
CA SER A 250 -28.63 30.31 -37.90
C SER A 250 -28.36 29.71 -39.29
N THR A 251 -27.58 30.41 -40.12
CA THR A 251 -27.12 29.95 -41.45
C THR A 251 -25.83 29.14 -41.43
N SER A 252 -25.22 28.89 -40.27
CA SER A 252 -23.97 28.12 -40.22
C SER A 252 -24.17 26.67 -40.68
N PHE A 253 -25.35 26.09 -40.47
CA PHE A 253 -25.67 24.72 -40.89
C PHE A 253 -26.97 24.68 -41.69
N ASP A 254 -27.10 23.78 -42.66
CA ASP A 254 -28.36 23.55 -43.38
C ASP A 254 -29.37 22.71 -42.57
N ASN A 255 -30.51 22.34 -43.16
CA ASN A 255 -31.53 21.50 -42.52
C ASN A 255 -31.28 19.99 -42.62
N TYR A 256 -30.21 19.55 -43.29
CA TYR A 256 -29.87 18.14 -43.46
C TYR A 256 -28.87 17.63 -42.42
N VAL A 257 -28.29 18.50 -41.59
CA VAL A 257 -27.51 18.07 -40.42
C VAL A 257 -28.43 17.35 -39.42
N SER A 258 -28.12 16.10 -39.08
CA SER A 258 -28.92 15.33 -38.12
C SER A 258 -28.25 15.07 -36.78
N GLU A 259 -26.92 15.14 -36.74
CA GLU A 259 -26.14 15.00 -35.52
C GLU A 259 -24.99 15.98 -35.57
N LEU A 260 -24.81 16.76 -34.51
CA LEU A 260 -23.79 17.82 -34.49
C LEU A 260 -23.10 17.89 -33.13
N GLY A 261 -21.78 18.05 -33.12
CA GLY A 261 -21.01 18.37 -31.93
C GLY A 261 -20.17 19.61 -32.14
N LEU A 262 -20.25 20.60 -31.25
CA LEU A 262 -19.46 21.83 -31.34
C LEU A 262 -18.80 22.18 -30.02
N ASP A 263 -17.67 22.88 -30.11
CA ASP A 263 -17.06 23.58 -28.99
C ASP A 263 -17.36 25.10 -29.10
N LEU A 264 -18.10 25.64 -28.14
CA LEU A 264 -18.48 27.04 -28.09
C LEU A 264 -17.61 27.87 -27.14
N THR A 265 -16.42 27.40 -26.77
CA THR A 265 -15.49 28.10 -25.85
C THR A 265 -15.19 29.55 -26.27
N GLN A 266 -15.19 29.84 -27.58
CA GLN A 266 -14.93 31.17 -28.13
C GLN A 266 -16.19 32.02 -28.34
N ALA A 267 -17.39 31.44 -28.21
CA ALA A 267 -18.64 32.14 -28.40
C ALA A 267 -19.10 32.83 -27.10
N THR A 268 -19.64 34.04 -27.23
CA THR A 268 -20.27 34.77 -26.12
C THR A 268 -21.78 34.67 -26.13
N THR A 269 -22.40 34.38 -27.28
CA THR A 269 -23.84 34.11 -27.41
C THR A 269 -24.06 32.94 -28.38
N ALA A 270 -25.19 32.26 -28.25
CA ALA A 270 -25.62 31.22 -29.17
C ALA A 270 -27.09 31.40 -29.60
N ASP A 271 -27.58 32.64 -29.56
CA ASP A 271 -28.95 32.99 -29.90
C ASP A 271 -29.30 32.53 -31.32
N GLN A 272 -30.46 31.90 -31.48
CA GLN A 272 -31.02 31.42 -32.75
C GLN A 272 -30.11 30.46 -33.56
N LEU A 273 -29.01 29.96 -32.99
CA LEU A 273 -27.99 29.24 -33.76
C LEU A 273 -28.55 28.02 -34.51
N PHE A 274 -29.48 27.31 -33.89
CA PHE A 274 -30.15 26.15 -34.47
C PHE A 274 -31.65 26.37 -34.60
N MET A 275 -32.11 27.61 -34.68
CA MET A 275 -33.52 27.90 -34.89
C MET A 275 -34.03 27.20 -36.16
N SER A 276 -35.18 26.51 -36.01
CA SER A 276 -35.92 25.84 -37.07
C SER A 276 -35.13 24.76 -37.85
N LYS A 277 -34.18 24.08 -37.19
CA LYS A 277 -33.42 22.98 -37.82
C LYS A 277 -34.26 21.70 -37.89
N GLU A 278 -34.91 21.51 -39.04
CA GLU A 278 -35.84 20.40 -39.28
C GLU A 278 -35.19 19.02 -39.20
N GLY A 279 -33.94 18.86 -39.63
CA GLY A 279 -33.25 17.57 -39.64
C GLY A 279 -32.44 17.24 -38.39
N LEU A 280 -32.19 18.22 -37.52
CA LEU A 280 -31.31 18.05 -36.36
C LEU A 280 -31.98 17.15 -35.32
N LYS A 281 -31.36 15.99 -35.03
CA LYS A 281 -31.88 14.99 -34.08
C LYS A 281 -31.08 14.95 -32.79
N LYS A 282 -29.77 15.15 -32.85
CA LYS A 282 -28.87 15.08 -31.69
C LYS A 282 -27.86 16.20 -31.70
N ILE A 283 -27.59 16.79 -30.55
CA ILE A 283 -26.54 17.81 -30.44
C ILE A 283 -25.74 17.71 -29.14
N LYS A 284 -24.43 17.92 -29.24
CA LYS A 284 -23.51 17.99 -28.11
C LYS A 284 -22.68 19.28 -28.17
N LEU A 285 -22.84 20.16 -27.19
CA LEU A 285 -22.16 21.45 -27.15
C LEU A 285 -21.24 21.56 -25.92
N ALA A 286 -19.93 21.58 -26.17
CA ALA A 286 -18.92 21.86 -25.16
C ALA A 286 -18.67 23.37 -25.05
N GLY A 287 -18.02 23.82 -23.98
CA GLY A 287 -17.58 25.22 -23.87
C GLY A 287 -18.70 26.26 -23.66
N THR A 288 -19.93 25.83 -23.35
CA THR A 288 -21.10 26.71 -23.18
C THR A 288 -21.02 27.65 -21.97
N GLY A 289 -20.04 27.48 -21.07
CA GLY A 289 -19.91 28.27 -19.84
C GLY A 289 -19.55 29.74 -20.06
N ASN A 290 -19.14 30.12 -21.28
CA ASN A 290 -18.89 31.50 -21.66
C ASN A 290 -20.11 32.23 -22.25
N LEU A 291 -21.18 31.49 -22.55
CA LEU A 291 -22.38 32.07 -23.16
C LEU A 291 -23.12 32.94 -22.14
N THR A 292 -23.47 34.16 -22.55
CA THR A 292 -24.32 35.06 -21.77
C THR A 292 -25.79 34.96 -22.15
N SER A 293 -26.09 34.41 -23.34
CA SER A 293 -27.43 34.27 -23.91
C SER A 293 -27.53 33.07 -24.86
N THR A 294 -28.64 32.33 -24.79
CA THR A 294 -29.00 31.22 -25.69
C THR A 294 -30.47 31.30 -26.16
N VAL A 295 -30.96 32.52 -26.36
CA VAL A 295 -32.35 32.81 -26.74
C VAL A 295 -32.69 32.16 -28.06
N PHE A 296 -33.80 31.43 -28.11
CA PHE A 296 -34.29 30.74 -29.31
C PHE A 296 -33.30 29.75 -29.95
N MET A 297 -32.28 29.30 -29.21
CA MET A 297 -31.17 28.53 -29.79
C MET A 297 -31.64 27.28 -30.55
N PHE A 298 -32.65 26.58 -30.05
CA PHE A 298 -33.29 25.40 -30.65
C PHE A 298 -34.79 25.60 -30.85
N TYR A 299 -35.21 26.84 -31.06
CA TYR A 299 -36.62 27.19 -31.28
C TYR A 299 -37.16 26.49 -32.52
N GLU A 300 -38.29 25.79 -32.39
CA GLU A 300 -38.95 25.02 -33.44
C GLU A 300 -38.04 23.98 -34.14
N CYS A 301 -37.29 23.19 -33.38
CA CYS A 301 -36.54 22.04 -33.90
C CYS A 301 -37.35 20.74 -33.77
N PRO A 302 -38.24 20.40 -34.73
CA PRO A 302 -39.23 19.33 -34.57
C PRO A 302 -38.61 17.93 -34.47
N SER A 303 -37.40 17.72 -34.99
CA SER A 303 -36.72 16.41 -34.98
C SER A 303 -35.73 16.23 -33.83
N LEU A 304 -35.44 17.29 -33.06
CA LEU A 304 -34.42 17.27 -32.01
C LEU A 304 -34.88 16.37 -30.87
N ARG A 305 -34.06 15.39 -30.47
CA ARG A 305 -34.39 14.39 -29.45
C ARG A 305 -33.49 14.45 -28.23
N ASP A 306 -32.20 14.67 -28.45
CA ASP A 306 -31.16 14.58 -27.42
C ASP A 306 -30.22 15.78 -27.49
N VAL A 307 -30.08 16.47 -26.37
CA VAL A 307 -29.27 17.68 -26.23
C VAL A 307 -28.36 17.55 -25.02
N GLU A 308 -27.06 17.60 -25.25
CA GLU A 308 -26.04 17.68 -24.19
C GLU A 308 -25.32 19.03 -24.27
N LEU A 309 -25.46 19.86 -23.24
CA LEU A 309 -24.73 21.12 -23.07
C LEU A 309 -23.75 21.00 -21.89
N GLY A 310 -22.73 21.86 -21.89
CA GLY A 310 -21.87 22.06 -20.73
C GLY A 310 -22.54 22.90 -19.63
N SER A 311 -21.72 23.63 -18.87
CA SER A 311 -22.20 24.62 -17.90
C SER A 311 -22.84 25.83 -18.60
N LEU A 312 -23.85 26.44 -17.98
CA LEU A 312 -24.47 27.72 -18.37
C LEU A 312 -24.23 28.80 -17.29
N GLU A 313 -23.13 28.69 -16.54
CA GLU A 313 -22.82 29.50 -15.35
C GLU A 313 -22.75 31.02 -15.56
N LYS A 314 -22.56 31.49 -16.80
CA LYS A 314 -22.59 32.92 -17.16
C LYS A 314 -23.84 33.32 -17.93
N CYS A 315 -24.70 32.36 -18.29
CA CYS A 315 -25.89 32.63 -19.07
C CYS A 315 -26.91 33.36 -18.19
N THR A 316 -27.51 34.41 -18.73
CA THR A 316 -28.53 35.22 -18.05
C THR A 316 -29.91 35.08 -18.70
N ASN A 317 -29.97 34.59 -19.95
CA ASN A 317 -31.21 34.47 -20.70
C ASN A 317 -31.23 33.18 -21.53
N VAL A 318 -32.22 32.32 -21.27
CA VAL A 318 -32.48 31.07 -21.99
C VAL A 318 -33.91 31.03 -22.57
N LYS A 319 -34.50 32.21 -22.78
CA LYS A 319 -35.86 32.37 -23.27
C LYS A 319 -36.13 31.52 -24.51
N GLN A 320 -37.18 30.71 -24.41
CA GLN A 320 -37.70 29.86 -25.48
C GLN A 320 -36.62 29.03 -26.19
N MET A 321 -35.57 28.63 -25.46
CA MET A 321 -34.41 27.92 -26.00
C MET A 321 -34.81 26.65 -26.74
N PHE A 322 -35.79 25.88 -26.24
CA PHE A 322 -36.30 24.65 -26.84
C PHE A 322 -37.77 24.75 -27.22
N PHE A 323 -38.32 25.96 -27.36
CA PHE A 323 -39.74 26.15 -27.62
C PHE A 323 -40.18 25.38 -28.88
N SER A 324 -41.23 24.57 -28.74
CA SER A 324 -41.78 23.69 -29.79
C SER A 324 -40.78 22.70 -30.40
N ALA A 325 -39.71 22.33 -29.68
CA ALA A 325 -38.89 21.15 -29.99
C ALA A 325 -39.66 19.88 -29.60
N SER A 326 -40.70 19.55 -30.36
CA SER A 326 -41.74 18.58 -29.99
C SER A 326 -41.24 17.14 -29.83
N SER A 327 -40.15 16.76 -30.50
CA SER A 327 -39.51 15.45 -30.35
C SER A 327 -38.43 15.40 -29.26
N LEU A 328 -38.18 16.49 -28.52
CA LEU A 328 -37.11 16.53 -27.52
C LEU A 328 -37.45 15.56 -26.40
N GLU A 329 -36.62 14.54 -26.18
CA GLU A 329 -36.84 13.49 -25.17
C GLU A 329 -35.98 13.74 -23.93
N LYS A 330 -34.74 14.20 -24.13
CA LYS A 330 -33.77 14.42 -23.05
C LYS A 330 -32.93 15.68 -23.29
N VAL A 331 -32.71 16.43 -22.23
CA VAL A 331 -31.78 17.56 -22.19
C VAL A 331 -30.86 17.41 -20.98
N LYS A 332 -29.57 17.74 -21.16
CA LYS A 332 -28.57 17.75 -20.09
C LYS A 332 -27.79 19.07 -20.12
N PHE A 333 -27.60 19.68 -18.96
CA PHE A 333 -26.75 20.86 -18.80
C PHE A 333 -26.25 21.01 -17.36
N GLY A 334 -25.19 21.80 -17.19
CA GLY A 334 -24.54 22.01 -15.88
C GLY A 334 -25.13 23.19 -15.10
N ALA A 335 -24.26 23.89 -14.38
CA ALA A 335 -24.62 25.04 -13.54
C ALA A 335 -25.39 26.11 -14.33
N ASN A 336 -26.45 26.65 -13.73
CA ASN A 336 -27.39 27.54 -14.41
C ASN A 336 -27.93 28.67 -13.49
N GLY A 337 -27.33 28.89 -12.32
CA GLY A 337 -27.85 29.79 -11.28
C GLY A 337 -27.73 31.30 -11.51
N LYS A 338 -27.34 31.75 -12.72
CA LYS A 338 -27.34 33.18 -13.10
C LYS A 338 -28.43 33.54 -14.10
N ILE A 339 -29.23 32.56 -14.53
CA ILE A 339 -30.29 32.78 -15.51
C ILE A 339 -31.44 33.54 -14.84
N CYS A 340 -31.82 34.65 -15.45
CA CYS A 340 -32.93 35.49 -15.01
C CYS A 340 -34.22 35.20 -15.81
N ASP A 341 -34.10 34.78 -17.07
CA ASP A 341 -35.24 34.58 -17.96
C ASP A 341 -35.27 33.14 -18.50
N PHE A 342 -36.21 32.35 -17.98
CA PHE A 342 -36.56 30.99 -18.39
C PHE A 342 -37.86 30.93 -19.21
N ASN A 343 -38.41 32.09 -19.60
CA ASN A 343 -39.71 32.19 -20.27
C ASN A 343 -39.84 31.20 -21.42
N GLY A 344 -40.82 30.29 -21.33
CA GLY A 344 -41.12 29.29 -22.35
C GLY A 344 -39.97 28.36 -22.74
N MET A 345 -38.93 28.19 -21.90
CA MET A 345 -37.70 27.43 -22.25
C MET A 345 -37.99 26.04 -22.84
N PHE A 346 -38.95 25.30 -22.28
CA PHE A 346 -39.36 23.97 -22.73
C PHE A 346 -40.80 23.92 -23.25
N SER A 347 -41.45 25.07 -23.45
CA SER A 347 -42.84 25.12 -23.91
C SER A 347 -43.01 24.38 -25.24
N GLY A 348 -43.96 23.45 -25.33
CA GLY A 348 -44.23 22.64 -26.51
C GLY A 348 -43.32 21.41 -26.68
N CYS A 349 -42.41 21.13 -25.74
CA CYS A 349 -41.62 19.90 -25.72
C CYS A 349 -42.45 18.70 -25.23
N VAL A 350 -43.40 18.26 -26.07
CA VAL A 350 -44.38 17.23 -25.71
C VAL A 350 -43.78 15.85 -25.41
N ALA A 351 -42.62 15.54 -25.99
CA ALA A 351 -41.91 14.28 -25.80
C ALA A 351 -40.88 14.31 -24.65
N LEU A 352 -40.68 15.45 -23.98
CA LEU A 352 -39.59 15.64 -23.01
C LEU A 352 -39.87 14.78 -21.78
N ARG A 353 -38.93 13.88 -21.46
CA ARG A 353 -39.03 12.96 -20.32
C ARG A 353 -38.06 13.31 -19.21
N GLU A 354 -36.85 13.76 -19.56
CA GLU A 354 -35.78 14.00 -18.60
C GLU A 354 -35.07 15.33 -18.85
N ILE A 355 -35.01 16.14 -17.79
CA ILE A 355 -34.07 17.25 -17.64
C ILE A 355 -32.99 16.78 -16.68
N ASP A 356 -31.83 16.39 -17.22
CA ASP A 356 -30.65 15.98 -16.47
C ASP A 356 -29.84 17.22 -16.06
N ALA A 357 -30.45 18.03 -15.20
CA ALA A 357 -29.88 19.22 -14.57
C ALA A 357 -30.64 19.53 -13.27
N THR A 358 -29.96 20.20 -12.33
CA THR A 358 -30.62 20.83 -11.18
C THR A 358 -30.93 22.28 -11.55
N LEU A 359 -32.21 22.59 -11.74
CA LEU A 359 -32.70 23.92 -12.08
C LEU A 359 -32.53 24.85 -10.88
N ASN A 360 -31.78 25.92 -11.03
CA ASN A 360 -31.52 26.89 -9.98
C ASN A 360 -32.18 28.23 -10.33
N PHE A 361 -33.24 28.55 -9.60
CA PHE A 361 -34.04 29.77 -9.81
C PHE A 361 -33.64 30.93 -8.90
N SER A 362 -32.47 30.86 -8.24
CA SER A 362 -32.02 31.89 -7.30
C SER A 362 -31.91 33.29 -7.92
N ALA A 363 -31.72 33.37 -9.23
CA ALA A 363 -31.64 34.61 -10.00
C ALA A 363 -32.84 34.81 -10.97
N ALA A 364 -33.82 33.89 -10.97
CA ALA A 364 -34.92 33.89 -11.93
C ALA A 364 -35.90 35.04 -11.64
N GLU A 365 -36.32 35.71 -12.71
CA GLU A 365 -37.32 36.79 -12.72
C GLU A 365 -38.56 36.39 -13.54
N ASP A 366 -38.41 35.49 -14.52
CA ASP A 366 -39.51 34.99 -15.36
C ASP A 366 -39.34 33.50 -15.67
N VAL A 367 -40.33 32.68 -15.27
CA VAL A 367 -40.45 31.25 -15.65
C VAL A 367 -41.79 30.96 -16.35
N THR A 368 -42.49 31.99 -16.81
CA THR A 368 -43.82 31.89 -17.41
C THR A 368 -43.78 30.91 -18.58
N ASP A 369 -44.79 30.03 -18.65
CA ASP A 369 -44.96 28.99 -19.66
C ASP A 369 -43.78 28.02 -19.81
N MET A 370 -42.81 27.98 -18.88
CA MET A 370 -41.57 27.21 -19.03
C MET A 370 -41.83 25.73 -19.38
N PHE A 371 -42.84 25.11 -18.77
CA PHE A 371 -43.22 23.71 -18.97
C PHE A 371 -44.54 23.50 -19.73
N LEU A 372 -45.08 24.54 -20.38
CA LEU A 372 -46.35 24.43 -21.09
C LEU A 372 -46.27 23.32 -22.14
N GLY A 373 -47.19 22.34 -22.09
CA GLY A 373 -47.19 21.20 -23.01
C GLY A 373 -46.18 20.07 -22.71
N CYS A 374 -45.39 20.14 -21.63
CA CYS A 374 -44.46 19.09 -21.20
C CYS A 374 -45.15 17.90 -20.49
N GLY A 375 -46.20 17.35 -21.08
CA GLY A 375 -47.02 16.31 -20.45
C GLY A 375 -46.28 15.00 -20.15
N SER A 376 -45.19 14.72 -20.87
CA SER A 376 -44.37 13.51 -20.71
C SER A 376 -43.22 13.67 -19.71
N LEU A 377 -43.05 14.83 -19.07
CA LEU A 377 -41.91 15.10 -18.20
C LEU A 377 -41.98 14.22 -16.95
N GLU A 378 -41.01 13.32 -16.81
CA GLU A 378 -40.91 12.35 -15.72
C GLU A 378 -39.89 12.81 -14.67
N LYS A 379 -38.73 13.28 -15.12
CA LYS A 379 -37.59 13.61 -14.27
C LYS A 379 -37.12 15.06 -14.45
N VAL A 380 -37.21 15.83 -13.37
CA VAL A 380 -36.66 17.18 -13.24
C VAL A 380 -36.25 17.40 -11.78
N SER A 381 -35.23 18.23 -11.54
CA SER A 381 -34.78 18.55 -10.19
C SER A 381 -34.57 20.05 -10.05
N PHE A 382 -34.79 20.55 -8.84
CA PHE A 382 -34.71 21.96 -8.47
C PHE A 382 -33.74 22.14 -7.30
N GLU A 383 -32.96 23.22 -7.35
CA GLU A 383 -32.08 23.63 -6.26
C GLU A 383 -32.96 24.00 -5.04
N PRO A 384 -32.65 23.50 -3.84
CA PRO A 384 -33.37 23.84 -2.62
C PRO A 384 -33.47 25.35 -2.39
N ASP A 385 -34.61 25.81 -1.87
CA ASP A 385 -34.87 27.22 -1.54
C ASP A 385 -34.62 28.25 -2.67
N SER A 386 -34.59 27.80 -3.93
CA SER A 386 -34.27 28.66 -5.09
C SER A 386 -35.50 29.25 -5.79
N ILE A 387 -36.69 28.68 -5.61
CA ILE A 387 -37.92 29.09 -6.29
C ILE A 387 -38.61 30.18 -5.46
N ALA A 388 -38.73 31.39 -6.01
CA ALA A 388 -39.29 32.56 -5.31
C ALA A 388 -40.39 33.28 -6.11
N LEU A 389 -41.03 32.57 -7.05
CA LEU A 389 -42.00 33.09 -8.01
C LEU A 389 -42.98 31.99 -8.44
N ASP A 390 -44.14 32.35 -8.97
CA ASP A 390 -45.18 31.40 -9.38
C ASP A 390 -44.64 30.38 -10.40
N ILE A 391 -44.93 29.10 -10.18
CA ILE A 391 -44.43 28.02 -11.02
C ILE A 391 -45.57 27.07 -11.41
N ASP A 392 -45.66 26.74 -12.70
CA ASP A 392 -46.71 25.89 -13.26
C ASP A 392 -46.14 24.61 -13.90
N LEU A 393 -46.45 23.48 -13.27
CA LEU A 393 -46.24 22.12 -13.77
C LEU A 393 -47.58 21.36 -13.84
N GLY A 394 -48.70 22.08 -13.92
CA GLY A 394 -50.06 21.55 -14.00
C GLY A 394 -50.29 20.58 -15.17
N VAL A 395 -49.54 20.77 -16.25
CA VAL A 395 -49.58 19.91 -17.44
C VAL A 395 -48.70 18.66 -17.32
N CYS A 396 -47.75 18.61 -16.38
CA CYS A 396 -46.73 17.56 -16.26
C CYS A 396 -47.30 16.32 -15.52
N LYS A 397 -48.08 15.51 -16.24
CA LYS A 397 -48.82 14.37 -15.67
C LYS A 397 -47.95 13.16 -15.29
N SER A 398 -46.71 13.11 -15.78
CA SER A 398 -45.81 11.97 -15.63
C SER A 398 -44.71 12.18 -14.57
N LEU A 399 -44.72 13.30 -13.83
CA LEU A 399 -43.67 13.62 -12.85
C LEU A 399 -43.50 12.50 -11.83
N SER A 400 -42.25 12.14 -11.56
CA SER A 400 -41.89 11.18 -10.52
C SER A 400 -42.04 11.79 -9.12
N ARG A 401 -42.13 10.94 -8.11
CA ARG A 401 -42.20 11.34 -6.70
C ARG A 401 -40.99 12.17 -6.30
N GLU A 402 -39.80 11.79 -6.76
CA GLU A 402 -38.55 12.48 -6.49
C GLU A 402 -38.55 13.88 -7.12
N SER A 403 -39.10 14.01 -8.33
CA SER A 403 -39.21 15.31 -9.01
C SER A 403 -40.17 16.25 -8.28
N MET A 404 -41.30 15.72 -7.79
CA MET A 404 -42.24 16.50 -6.96
C MET A 404 -41.64 16.90 -5.61
N GLN A 405 -40.96 15.98 -4.94
CA GLN A 405 -40.27 16.30 -3.69
C GLN A 405 -39.18 17.36 -3.90
N SER A 406 -38.43 17.26 -5.00
CA SER A 406 -37.44 18.27 -5.36
C SER A 406 -38.09 19.63 -5.65
N LEU A 407 -39.24 19.66 -6.33
CA LEU A 407 -40.03 20.89 -6.56
C LEU A 407 -40.43 21.55 -5.23
N PHE A 408 -41.04 20.78 -4.31
CA PHE A 408 -41.50 21.32 -3.03
C PHE A 408 -40.35 21.75 -2.11
N ASN A 409 -39.22 21.04 -2.16
CA ASN A 409 -37.98 21.43 -1.48
C ASN A 409 -37.33 22.69 -2.10
N GLY A 410 -37.59 22.95 -3.38
CA GLY A 410 -37.11 24.15 -4.07
C GLY A 410 -37.86 25.42 -3.68
N LEU A 411 -39.08 25.31 -3.13
CA LEU A 411 -39.91 26.46 -2.73
C LEU A 411 -39.26 27.22 -1.58
N ARG A 412 -38.90 28.48 -1.83
CA ARG A 412 -38.29 29.37 -0.83
C ARG A 412 -39.34 29.87 0.14
N ASN A 413 -38.97 30.00 1.43
CA ASN A 413 -39.76 30.74 2.43
C ASN A 413 -40.00 32.19 1.95
N SER A 414 -41.21 32.47 1.44
CA SER A 414 -41.52 33.74 0.78
C SER A 414 -43.03 33.97 0.73
N SER A 415 -43.42 35.22 0.46
CA SER A 415 -44.80 35.68 0.39
C SER A 415 -45.57 35.13 -0.82
N SER A 416 -46.74 34.52 -0.57
CA SER A 416 -47.90 34.44 -1.48
C SER A 416 -47.58 34.09 -2.94
N CYS A 417 -46.81 33.04 -3.19
CA CYS A 417 -46.64 32.47 -4.52
C CYS A 417 -47.48 31.20 -4.70
N ASN A 418 -47.82 30.88 -5.94
CA ASN A 418 -48.58 29.69 -6.30
C ASN A 418 -47.67 28.63 -6.93
N VAL A 419 -47.79 27.39 -6.44
CA VAL A 419 -47.24 26.20 -7.10
C VAL A 419 -48.39 25.42 -7.71
N THR A 420 -48.42 25.34 -9.04
CA THR A 420 -49.45 24.59 -9.77
C THR A 420 -48.90 23.22 -10.20
N VAL A 421 -49.61 22.15 -9.85
CA VAL A 421 -49.21 20.75 -10.13
C VAL A 421 -50.40 19.97 -10.69
N SER A 422 -50.14 19.01 -11.58
CA SER A 422 -51.20 18.13 -12.07
C SER A 422 -51.80 17.32 -10.92
N LYS A 423 -53.12 17.37 -10.76
CA LYS A 423 -53.83 16.55 -9.77
C LYS A 423 -53.58 15.06 -9.97
N TYR A 424 -53.55 14.62 -11.22
CA TYR A 424 -53.28 13.21 -11.56
C TYR A 424 -51.89 12.78 -11.08
N ALA A 425 -50.87 13.58 -11.34
CA ALA A 425 -49.51 13.25 -10.92
C ALA A 425 -49.37 13.34 -9.39
N TYR A 426 -50.00 14.33 -8.76
CA TYR A 426 -49.97 14.53 -7.31
C TYR A 426 -50.61 13.34 -6.57
N ASP A 427 -51.83 12.96 -6.94
CA ASP A 427 -52.57 11.87 -6.31
C ASP A 427 -51.84 10.50 -6.49
N ASN A 428 -51.15 10.29 -7.61
CA ASN A 428 -50.37 9.07 -7.86
C ASN A 428 -49.07 8.99 -7.05
N ASN A 429 -48.40 10.13 -6.81
CA ASN A 429 -47.15 10.16 -6.06
C ASN A 429 -47.36 10.25 -4.53
N PHE A 430 -48.51 10.75 -4.10
CA PHE A 430 -48.94 10.88 -2.70
C PHE A 430 -50.32 10.23 -2.50
N PRO A 431 -50.41 8.89 -2.51
CA PRO A 431 -51.69 8.18 -2.52
C PRO A 431 -52.48 8.27 -1.21
N THR A 432 -51.80 8.47 -0.07
CA THR A 432 -52.46 8.53 1.24
C THR A 432 -52.86 9.96 1.64
N ALA A 433 -53.87 10.10 2.50
CA ALA A 433 -54.26 11.40 3.04
C ALA A 433 -53.14 12.02 3.88
N ASP A 434 -52.52 11.23 4.76
CA ASP A 434 -51.41 11.67 5.60
C ASP A 434 -50.22 12.20 4.78
N GLU A 435 -49.87 11.56 3.66
CA GLU A 435 -48.81 12.07 2.77
C GLU A 435 -49.17 13.42 2.16
N ARG A 436 -50.42 13.58 1.69
CA ARG A 436 -50.89 14.85 1.10
C ARG A 436 -50.96 15.95 2.15
N ASP A 437 -51.50 15.66 3.33
CA ASP A 437 -51.60 16.60 4.44
C ASP A 437 -50.20 17.11 4.87
N ASN A 438 -49.19 16.22 4.92
CA ASN A 438 -47.82 16.60 5.23
C ASN A 438 -47.20 17.51 4.15
N VAL A 439 -47.42 17.19 2.86
CA VAL A 439 -46.92 18.01 1.76
C VAL A 439 -47.60 19.38 1.73
N GLU A 440 -48.93 19.42 1.87
CA GLU A 440 -49.69 20.67 1.94
C GLU A 440 -49.28 21.51 3.16
N SER A 441 -49.05 20.89 4.32
CA SER A 441 -48.54 21.60 5.51
C SER A 441 -47.19 22.26 5.25
N ASP A 442 -46.22 21.53 4.67
CA ASP A 442 -44.88 22.06 4.36
C ASP A 442 -44.95 23.22 3.35
N ILE A 443 -45.77 23.10 2.29
CA ILE A 443 -45.99 24.17 1.31
C ILE A 443 -46.63 25.40 1.97
N ASN A 444 -47.64 25.20 2.81
CA ASN A 444 -48.32 26.29 3.52
C ASN A 444 -47.41 26.97 4.56
N GLU A 445 -46.57 26.22 5.27
CA GLU A 445 -45.58 26.75 6.22
C GLU A 445 -44.55 27.65 5.53
N LYS A 446 -44.20 27.34 4.27
CA LYS A 446 -43.34 28.17 3.41
C LYS A 446 -44.04 29.42 2.87
N GLY A 447 -45.36 29.54 3.04
CA GLY A 447 -46.16 30.68 2.58
C GLY A 447 -46.70 30.57 1.14
N TRP A 448 -46.75 29.34 0.60
CA TRP A 448 -47.18 29.05 -0.77
C TRP A 448 -48.61 28.52 -0.83
N GLU A 449 -49.29 28.78 -1.95
CA GLU A 449 -50.58 28.17 -2.29
C GLU A 449 -50.36 27.01 -3.27
N LEU A 450 -50.90 25.83 -2.97
CA LEU A 450 -50.89 24.68 -3.87
C LEU A 450 -52.15 24.68 -4.74
N THR A 451 -51.98 24.78 -6.05
CA THR A 451 -53.08 24.60 -7.02
C THR A 451 -52.96 23.26 -7.73
N LEU A 452 -54.02 22.46 -7.67
CA LEU A 452 -54.11 21.18 -8.37
C LEU A 452 -55.05 21.29 -9.58
N VAL A 453 -54.56 20.96 -10.78
CA VAL A 453 -55.31 21.06 -12.06
C VAL A 453 -55.47 19.76 -12.82
#